data_AF-A0A554JW56-F1
#
_entry.id   AF-A0A554JW56-F1
#
_cell.length_a   1.000
_cell.length_b   1.000
_cell.length_c   1.000
_cell.angle_alpha   90.00
_cell.angle_beta   90.00
_cell.angle_gamma   90.00
#
_symmetry.space_group_name_H-M   'P 1'
#
loop_
_entity.id
_entity.type
_entity.pdbx_description
1 polymer ?
#
loop_
_entity_poly.entity_id
_entity_poly.type
_entity_poly.pdbx_seq_one_letter_code
_entity_poly.pdbx_strand_id
1 'polypeptide(L)'
;MLERRIVEDQLAFYRQGNAGCLFAAHAASDPEKFGWYFSVADVDPQQMESLIQEAISDEKISTKSIIFPKVLKRDDLKELLLAFKKVNSIFLGSAEECEDSICLGYRVRVGEEVSWMLGFGGFDFLPKTRQALFTEITFRCKPKPEYRQVMKESDPGVLHVAHMDMQGMREAKFKSLWYGSIDHAEEILGRPSDLRSKAKTTFAVPADLFKELEITAL
;
A
#
# COMPACT_ATOMS: atom_id res chain seq x y z
N MET A 1 4.15 6.95 -22.83
CA MET A 1 2.97 6.17 -23.28
C MET A 1 2.81 4.87 -22.50
N LEU A 2 3.88 4.08 -22.30
CA LEU A 2 3.82 2.83 -21.51
C LEU A 2 3.48 3.06 -20.02
N GLU A 3 4.13 4.02 -19.36
CA GLU A 3 3.88 4.32 -17.93
C GLU A 3 2.43 4.73 -17.66
N ARG A 4 1.87 5.60 -18.51
CA ARG A 4 0.46 6.01 -18.40
C ARG A 4 -0.48 4.81 -18.48
N ARG A 5 -0.18 3.81 -19.31
CA ARG A 5 -0.97 2.59 -19.42
C ARG A 5 -0.84 1.73 -18.17
N ILE A 6 0.38 1.57 -17.64
CA ILE A 6 0.63 0.84 -16.38
C ILE A 6 -0.19 1.45 -15.24
N VAL A 7 -0.16 2.77 -15.10
CA VAL A 7 -0.94 3.49 -14.09
C VAL A 7 -2.44 3.30 -14.31
N GLU A 8 -2.92 3.37 -15.55
CA GLU A 8 -4.35 3.20 -15.84
C GLU A 8 -4.84 1.77 -15.56
N ASP A 9 -4.06 0.75 -15.92
CA ASP A 9 -4.37 -0.65 -15.61
C ASP A 9 -4.41 -0.90 -14.10
N GLN A 10 -3.48 -0.28 -13.35
CA GLN A 10 -3.46 -0.34 -11.89
C GLN A 10 -4.66 0.40 -11.26
N LEU A 11 -5.03 1.57 -11.78
CA LEU A 11 -6.24 2.29 -11.38
C LEU A 11 -7.50 1.48 -11.69
N ALA A 12 -7.54 0.75 -12.80
CA ALA A 12 -8.67 -0.11 -13.14
C ALA A 12 -8.87 -1.23 -12.10
N PHE A 13 -7.78 -1.83 -11.61
CA PHE A 13 -7.82 -2.77 -10.49
C PHE A 13 -8.48 -2.16 -9.25
N TYR A 14 -8.10 -0.94 -8.87
CA TYR A 14 -8.71 -0.24 -7.74
C TYR A 14 -10.19 0.11 -7.98
N ARG A 15 -10.54 0.66 -9.15
CA ARG A 15 -11.93 1.05 -9.47
C ARG A 15 -12.91 -0.12 -9.45
N GLN A 16 -12.44 -1.33 -9.75
CA GLN A 16 -13.22 -2.56 -9.64
C GLN A 16 -13.42 -3.03 -8.19
N GLY A 17 -12.79 -2.37 -7.21
CA GLY A 17 -12.88 -2.74 -5.80
C GLY A 17 -12.02 -3.94 -5.42
N ASN A 18 -11.13 -4.40 -6.30
CA ASN A 18 -10.34 -5.61 -6.07
C ASN A 18 -9.37 -5.48 -4.88
N ALA A 19 -9.04 -4.25 -4.46
CA ALA A 19 -8.24 -3.99 -3.26
C ALA A 19 -9.02 -4.19 -1.94
N GLY A 20 -10.31 -4.52 -1.99
CA GLY A 20 -11.20 -4.62 -0.82
C GLY A 20 -11.62 -3.26 -0.23
N CYS A 21 -10.87 -2.20 -0.47
CA CYS A 21 -11.14 -0.87 0.05
C CYS A 21 -12.02 -0.05 -0.91
N LEU A 22 -13.27 0.24 -0.51
CA LEU A 22 -14.19 1.03 -1.33
C LEU A 22 -13.79 2.52 -1.39
N PHE A 23 -13.02 3.01 -0.42
CA PHE A 23 -12.39 4.34 -0.51
C PHE A 23 -11.36 4.40 -1.63
N ALA A 24 -10.49 3.39 -1.74
CA ALA A 24 -9.53 3.31 -2.84
C ALA A 24 -10.26 3.19 -4.19
N ALA A 25 -11.34 2.41 -4.27
CA ALA A 25 -12.16 2.31 -5.48
C ALA A 25 -12.78 3.65 -5.88
N HIS A 26 -13.30 4.40 -4.91
CA HIS A 26 -13.83 5.73 -5.15
C HIS A 26 -12.74 6.70 -5.59
N ALA A 27 -11.60 6.71 -4.88
CA ALA A 27 -10.50 7.62 -5.16
C ALA A 27 -9.85 7.36 -6.53
N ALA A 28 -9.76 6.10 -6.94
CA ALA A 28 -9.19 5.73 -8.23
C ALA A 28 -9.97 6.27 -9.45
N SER A 29 -11.22 6.72 -9.26
CA SER A 29 -11.99 7.37 -10.33
C SER A 29 -11.48 8.79 -10.66
N ASP A 30 -10.84 9.46 -9.69
CA ASP A 30 -10.26 10.80 -9.84
C ASP A 30 -9.10 10.96 -8.84
N PRO A 31 -7.97 10.26 -9.06
CA PRO A 31 -6.93 10.12 -8.05
C PRO A 31 -6.27 11.46 -7.68
N GLU A 32 -6.10 12.37 -8.66
CA GLU A 32 -5.54 13.71 -8.45
C GLU A 32 -6.38 14.53 -7.48
N LYS A 33 -7.71 14.48 -7.60
CA LYS A 33 -8.64 15.17 -6.68
C LYS A 33 -8.47 14.73 -5.23
N PHE A 34 -8.09 13.47 -5.00
CA PHE A 34 -7.91 12.91 -3.66
C PHE A 34 -6.42 12.90 -3.23
N GLY A 35 -5.56 13.60 -3.97
CA GLY A 35 -4.13 13.71 -3.69
C GLY A 35 -3.37 12.39 -3.82
N TRP A 36 -3.88 11.46 -4.63
CA TRP A 36 -3.26 10.16 -4.86
C TRP A 36 -2.47 10.17 -6.17
N TYR A 37 -1.15 10.04 -6.07
CA TYR A 37 -0.25 10.11 -7.22
C TYR A 37 0.51 8.80 -7.41
N PHE A 38 0.75 8.45 -8.67
CA PHE A 38 1.40 7.22 -9.09
C PHE A 38 2.70 7.51 -9.81
N SER A 39 3.73 6.71 -9.53
CA SER A 39 4.98 6.68 -10.28
C SER A 39 5.29 5.25 -10.69
N VAL A 40 5.92 5.10 -11.85
CA VAL A 40 6.47 3.82 -12.32
C VAL A 40 7.98 3.88 -12.09
N ALA A 41 8.54 2.84 -11.48
CA ALA A 41 9.95 2.80 -11.11
C ALA A 41 10.58 1.44 -11.41
N ASP A 42 11.89 1.44 -11.59
CA ASP A 42 12.70 0.23 -11.53
C ASP A 42 13.04 -0.09 -10.06
N VAL A 43 13.57 -1.29 -9.80
CA VAL A 43 14.06 -1.67 -8.48
C VAL A 43 15.41 -1.00 -8.22
N ASP A 44 15.36 0.29 -7.92
CA ASP A 44 16.54 1.10 -7.61
C ASP A 44 16.34 1.92 -6.30
N PRO A 45 17.19 1.72 -5.28
CA PRO A 45 17.06 2.43 -4.00
C PRO A 45 17.10 3.95 -4.10
N GLN A 46 17.92 4.52 -4.99
CA GLN A 46 18.05 5.97 -5.11
C GLN A 46 16.80 6.58 -5.76
N GLN A 47 16.27 5.92 -6.79
CA GLN A 47 15.02 6.30 -7.42
C GLN A 47 13.84 6.22 -6.44
N MET A 48 13.73 5.13 -5.67
CA MET A 48 12.68 4.99 -4.65
C MET A 48 12.77 6.10 -3.59
N GLU A 49 13.97 6.37 -3.06
CA GLU A 49 14.17 7.45 -2.08
C GLU A 49 13.77 8.81 -2.68
N SER A 50 14.18 9.11 -3.91
CA SER A 50 13.83 10.36 -4.59
C SER A 50 12.31 10.51 -4.73
N LEU A 51 11.61 9.47 -5.15
CA LEU A 51 10.15 9.49 -5.32
C LEU A 51 9.41 9.65 -3.98
N ILE A 52 9.95 9.08 -2.90
CA ILE A 52 9.42 9.24 -1.55
C ILE A 52 9.62 10.68 -1.07
N GLN A 53 10.83 11.24 -1.18
CA GLN A 53 11.12 12.60 -0.74
C GLN A 53 10.35 13.66 -1.53
N GLU A 54 10.20 13.46 -2.85
CA GLU A 54 9.37 14.31 -3.70
C GLU A 54 7.91 14.32 -3.19
N ALA A 55 7.35 13.14 -2.94
CA ALA A 55 5.98 13.00 -2.45
C ALA A 55 5.77 13.59 -1.04
N ILE A 56 6.76 13.46 -0.15
CA ILE A 56 6.74 14.07 1.18
C ILE A 56 6.81 15.59 1.09
N SER A 57 7.57 16.13 0.14
CA SER A 57 7.78 17.58 -0.01
C SER A 57 6.62 18.27 -0.74
N ASP A 58 5.93 17.60 -1.66
CA ASP A 58 4.80 18.18 -2.40
C ASP A 58 3.53 18.19 -1.52
N GLU A 59 2.92 19.36 -1.33
CA GLU A 59 1.70 19.52 -0.54
C GLU A 59 0.46 18.88 -1.21
N LYS A 60 0.47 18.69 -2.52
CA LYS A 60 -0.65 18.09 -3.28
C LYS A 60 -0.69 16.57 -3.15
N ILE A 61 0.42 15.95 -2.76
CA ILE A 61 0.54 14.49 -2.69
C ILE A 61 0.21 14.04 -1.27
N SER A 62 -1.03 13.60 -1.06
CA SER A 62 -1.46 13.00 0.21
C SER A 62 -1.05 11.53 0.31
N THR A 63 -1.07 10.84 -0.83
CA THR A 63 -0.85 9.39 -0.97
C THR A 63 0.01 9.15 -2.21
N LYS A 64 1.06 8.33 -2.06
CA LYS A 64 1.97 7.96 -3.13
C LYS A 64 1.88 6.47 -3.39
N SER A 65 1.79 6.13 -4.66
CA SER A 65 1.93 4.77 -5.18
C SER A 65 3.17 4.68 -6.06
N ILE A 66 4.00 3.67 -5.84
CA ILE A 66 5.16 3.35 -6.68
C ILE A 66 4.95 1.95 -7.25
N ILE A 67 4.85 1.86 -8.57
CA ILE A 67 4.58 0.65 -9.33
C ILE A 67 5.89 0.12 -9.93
N PHE A 68 6.16 -1.17 -9.72
CA PHE A 68 7.32 -1.90 -10.20
C PHE A 68 6.88 -2.94 -11.24
N PRO A 69 6.72 -2.57 -12.52
CA PRO A 69 6.12 -3.44 -13.53
C PRO A 69 6.99 -4.64 -13.92
N LYS A 70 8.28 -4.62 -13.55
CA LYS A 70 9.23 -5.72 -13.79
C LYS A 70 9.33 -6.70 -12.63
N VAL A 71 8.68 -6.42 -11.49
CA VAL A 71 8.64 -7.32 -10.35
C VAL A 71 7.49 -8.29 -10.54
N LEU A 72 7.77 -9.46 -11.12
CA LEU A 72 6.74 -10.41 -11.56
C LEU A 72 6.92 -11.80 -10.94
N LYS A 73 8.13 -12.12 -10.48
CA LYS A 73 8.52 -13.41 -9.92
C LYS A 73 9.02 -13.25 -8.49
N ARG A 74 9.08 -14.37 -7.78
CA ARG A 74 9.58 -14.46 -6.40
C ARG A 74 10.96 -13.79 -6.25
N ASP A 75 11.88 -14.06 -7.18
CA ASP A 75 13.23 -13.49 -7.11
C ASP A 75 13.22 -11.97 -7.33
N ASP A 76 12.36 -11.46 -8.22
CA ASP A 76 12.21 -10.02 -8.40
C ASP A 76 11.65 -9.35 -7.13
N LEU A 77 10.69 -10.01 -6.45
CA LEU A 77 10.18 -9.52 -5.17
C LEU A 77 11.27 -9.55 -4.09
N LYS A 78 12.11 -10.60 -4.07
CA LYS A 78 13.27 -10.67 -3.18
C LYS A 78 14.20 -9.48 -3.41
N GLU A 79 14.53 -9.18 -4.67
CA GLU A 79 15.35 -8.03 -5.02
C GLU A 79 14.72 -6.71 -4.56
N LEU A 80 13.41 -6.53 -4.74
CA LEU A 80 12.67 -5.36 -4.24
C LEU A 80 12.76 -5.23 -2.71
N LEU A 81 12.55 -6.32 -1.98
CA LEU A 81 12.63 -6.33 -0.52
C LEU A 81 14.06 -6.08 -0.01
N LEU A 82 15.09 -6.55 -0.71
CA LEU A 82 16.48 -6.21 -0.42
C LEU A 82 16.78 -4.74 -0.75
N ALA A 83 16.18 -4.19 -1.80
CA ALA A 83 16.32 -2.78 -2.15
C ALA A 83 15.69 -1.88 -1.09
N PHE A 84 14.56 -2.25 -0.49
CA PHE A 84 13.95 -1.50 0.63
C PHE A 84 14.91 -1.30 1.80
N LYS A 85 15.77 -2.28 2.12
CA LYS A 85 16.78 -2.15 3.19
C LYS A 85 17.82 -1.07 2.90
N LYS A 86 17.94 -0.62 1.65
CA LYS A 86 18.90 0.40 1.19
C LYS A 86 18.24 1.78 0.99
N VAL A 87 16.92 1.89 1.15
CA VAL A 87 16.18 3.14 1.04
C VAL A 87 16.09 3.75 2.45
N ASN A 88 16.66 4.94 2.66
CA ASN A 88 16.79 5.54 3.99
C ASN A 88 15.44 5.80 4.67
N SER A 89 14.42 6.11 3.88
CA SER A 89 13.08 6.39 4.37
C SER A 89 12.25 5.14 4.66
N ILE A 90 12.68 3.96 4.18
CA ILE A 90 11.96 2.71 4.39
C ILE A 90 12.61 1.90 5.51
N PHE A 91 11.79 1.32 6.38
CA PHE A 91 12.27 0.36 7.37
C PHE A 91 11.24 -0.74 7.62
N LEU A 92 11.71 -1.90 8.09
CA LEU A 92 10.84 -2.99 8.52
C LEU A 92 10.38 -2.71 9.96
N GLY A 93 9.09 -2.41 10.12
CA GLY A 93 8.48 -2.14 11.43
C GLY A 93 8.02 -3.40 12.16
N SER A 94 7.64 -4.45 11.43
CA SER A 94 7.31 -5.75 12.02
C SER A 94 7.55 -6.90 11.04
N ALA A 95 7.85 -8.08 11.59
CA ALA A 95 7.82 -9.36 10.91
C ALA A 95 7.12 -10.35 11.86
N GLU A 96 5.92 -10.77 11.51
CA GLU A 96 5.07 -11.62 12.36
C GLU A 96 4.74 -12.93 11.62
N GLU A 97 4.85 -14.07 12.29
CA GLU A 97 4.37 -15.34 11.74
C GLU A 97 2.84 -15.28 11.55
N CYS A 98 2.37 -15.73 10.39
CA CYS A 98 0.96 -15.69 10.01
C CYS A 98 0.61 -16.87 9.10
N GLU A 99 -0.02 -17.91 9.68
CA GLU A 99 -0.26 -19.19 8.99
C GLU A 99 1.08 -19.74 8.43
N ASP A 100 1.13 -20.09 7.14
CA ASP A 100 2.32 -20.61 6.44
C ASP A 100 3.19 -19.48 5.86
N SER A 101 3.09 -18.26 6.39
CA SER A 101 3.75 -17.07 5.86
C SER A 101 4.33 -16.19 6.97
N ILE A 102 5.21 -15.28 6.57
CA ILE A 102 5.70 -14.18 7.39
C ILE A 102 5.10 -12.88 6.88
N CYS A 103 4.37 -12.20 7.74
CA CYS A 103 3.72 -10.92 7.47
C CYS A 103 4.71 -9.79 7.75
N LEU A 104 5.25 -9.21 6.68
CA LEU A 104 6.21 -8.10 6.72
C LEU A 104 5.47 -6.77 6.72
N GLY A 105 5.64 -6.00 7.79
CA GLY A 105 5.11 -4.64 7.93
C GLY A 105 6.19 -3.59 7.70
N TYR A 106 6.41 -3.21 6.44
CA TYR A 106 7.30 -2.10 6.10
C TYR A 106 6.62 -0.74 6.32
N ARG A 107 7.45 0.25 6.57
CA ARG A 107 7.07 1.60 6.97
C ARG A 107 7.87 2.63 6.20
N VAL A 108 7.27 3.80 6.00
CA VAL A 108 7.94 4.99 5.44
C VAL A 108 7.99 6.06 6.52
N ARG A 109 9.17 6.65 6.75
CA ARG A 109 9.32 7.80 7.65
C ARG A 109 8.84 9.08 6.95
N VAL A 110 7.95 9.82 7.60
CA VAL A 110 7.38 11.07 7.08
C VAL A 110 7.52 12.13 8.17
N GLY A 111 8.64 12.86 8.15
CA GLY A 111 9.01 13.74 9.28
C GLY A 111 9.15 12.94 10.57
N GLU A 112 8.39 13.32 11.61
CA GLU A 112 8.31 12.63 12.89
C GLU A 112 7.28 11.47 12.90
N GLU A 113 6.47 11.35 11.85
CA GLU A 113 5.42 10.35 11.72
C GLU A 113 5.90 9.13 10.91
N VAL A 114 5.11 8.06 10.98
CA VAL A 114 5.38 6.81 10.29
C VAL A 114 4.17 6.39 9.47
N SER A 115 4.34 6.25 8.16
CA SER A 115 3.31 5.69 7.30
C SER A 115 3.41 4.18 7.19
N TRP A 116 2.27 3.50 7.31
CA TRP A 116 2.17 2.10 6.93
C TRP A 116 2.19 1.97 5.43
N MET A 117 3.09 1.11 4.94
CA MET A 117 3.19 0.80 3.53
C MET A 117 2.33 -0.42 3.20
N LEU A 118 1.46 -0.28 2.22
CA LEU A 118 0.69 -1.38 1.62
C LEU A 118 1.43 -1.93 0.42
N GLY A 119 1.46 -3.24 0.27
CA GLY A 119 2.00 -3.91 -0.91
C GLY A 119 0.91 -4.59 -1.73
N PHE A 120 1.07 -4.60 -3.05
CA PHE A 120 0.27 -5.35 -4.01
C PHE A 120 1.21 -6.06 -4.98
N GLY A 121 0.73 -7.12 -5.64
CA GLY A 121 1.47 -7.79 -6.71
C GLY A 121 0.82 -9.07 -7.19
N GLY A 122 1.28 -9.62 -8.31
CA GLY A 122 0.69 -10.78 -8.98
C GLY A 122 1.01 -12.14 -8.35
N PHE A 123 1.35 -12.18 -7.06
CA PHE A 123 1.81 -13.38 -6.38
C PHE A 123 0.65 -14.16 -5.76
N ASP A 124 0.59 -15.46 -6.01
CA ASP A 124 -0.47 -16.36 -5.54
C ASP A 124 -0.51 -16.50 -4.01
N PHE A 125 0.63 -16.36 -3.34
CA PHE A 125 0.74 -16.38 -1.88
C PHE A 125 0.20 -15.10 -1.21
N LEU A 126 -0.02 -14.01 -1.95
CA LEU A 126 -0.67 -12.82 -1.40
C LEU A 126 -2.17 -13.06 -1.24
N PRO A 127 -2.83 -12.45 -0.24
CA PRO A 127 -4.28 -12.51 -0.14
C PRO A 127 -4.94 -11.89 -1.38
N LYS A 128 -6.13 -12.37 -1.75
CA LYS A 128 -6.81 -11.96 -2.99
C LYS A 128 -7.00 -10.45 -3.14
N THR A 129 -7.23 -9.74 -2.03
CA THR A 129 -7.32 -8.27 -1.98
C THR A 129 -6.00 -7.53 -2.28
N ARG A 130 -4.89 -8.26 -2.40
CA ARG A 130 -3.54 -7.74 -2.70
C ARG A 130 -2.99 -8.24 -4.03
N GLN A 131 -3.72 -9.12 -4.72
CA GLN A 131 -3.32 -9.67 -6.01
C GLN A 131 -3.64 -8.69 -7.13
N ALA A 132 -2.67 -7.86 -7.49
CA ALA A 132 -2.76 -6.88 -8.57
C ALA A 132 -1.89 -7.28 -9.77
N LEU A 133 -2.14 -6.68 -10.94
CA LEU A 133 -1.37 -6.97 -12.16
C LEU A 133 0.11 -6.61 -12.01
N PHE A 134 0.39 -5.45 -11.42
CA PHE A 134 1.74 -4.98 -11.16
C PHE A 134 2.04 -5.00 -9.67
N THR A 135 3.31 -5.22 -9.33
CA THR A 135 3.76 -4.99 -7.96
C THR A 135 3.75 -3.50 -7.66
N GLU A 136 3.18 -3.13 -6.52
CA GLU A 136 3.03 -1.74 -6.10
C GLU A 136 3.27 -1.64 -4.60
N ILE A 137 3.85 -0.51 -4.17
CA ILE A 137 3.74 -0.03 -2.79
C ILE A 137 2.93 1.26 -2.73
N THR A 138 2.05 1.37 -1.74
CA THR A 138 1.23 2.56 -1.48
C THR A 138 1.42 3.03 -0.04
N PHE A 139 1.63 4.32 0.17
CA PHE A 139 1.79 4.92 1.50
C PHE A 139 1.27 6.37 1.53
N ARG A 140 1.02 6.89 2.73
CA ARG A 140 0.64 8.29 2.93
C ARG A 140 1.86 9.16 3.18
N CYS A 141 1.81 10.38 2.65
CA CYS A 141 2.84 11.39 2.82
C CYS A 141 2.40 12.54 3.72
N LYS A 142 1.12 12.57 4.12
CA LYS A 142 0.53 13.65 4.94
C LYS A 142 -0.35 13.07 6.07
N PRO A 143 -0.51 13.81 7.17
CA PRO A 143 -1.46 13.52 8.24
C PRO A 143 -2.87 13.19 7.73
N LYS A 144 -3.65 12.51 8.56
CA LYS A 144 -5.08 12.36 8.32
C LYS A 144 -5.71 13.76 8.22
N PRO A 145 -6.50 14.05 7.18
CA PRO A 145 -7.26 15.30 7.13
C PRO A 145 -8.26 15.37 8.30
N GLU A 146 -8.56 16.58 8.75
CA GLU A 146 -9.58 16.77 9.78
C GLU A 146 -10.96 16.43 9.22
N TYR A 147 -11.50 15.26 9.60
CA TYR A 147 -12.88 14.87 9.31
C TYR A 147 -13.77 15.20 10.50
N ARG A 148 -14.96 15.75 10.22
CA ARG A 148 -16.03 15.84 11.23
C ARG A 148 -16.55 14.45 11.62
N GLN A 149 -16.39 13.47 10.73
CA GLN A 149 -16.80 12.09 10.94
C GLN A 149 -15.70 11.34 11.71
N VAL A 150 -15.99 10.99 12.96
CA VAL A 150 -15.10 10.16 13.77
C VAL A 150 -15.08 8.75 13.19
N MET A 151 -13.88 8.28 12.89
CA MET A 151 -13.62 6.88 12.57
C MET A 151 -12.34 6.46 13.25
N LYS A 152 -12.26 5.16 13.55
CA LYS A 152 -11.21 4.48 14.32
C LYS A 152 -9.89 5.23 14.19
N GLU A 153 -9.47 5.83 15.29
CA GLU A 153 -8.20 6.55 15.32
C GLU A 153 -7.07 5.55 15.06
N SER A 154 -6.10 5.98 14.27
CA SER A 154 -4.81 5.30 14.24
C SER A 154 -4.04 5.68 15.49
N ASP A 155 -3.08 4.84 15.86
CA ASP A 155 -2.18 5.18 16.95
C ASP A 155 -1.50 6.54 16.67
N PRO A 156 -1.26 7.38 17.69
CA PRO A 156 -0.60 8.66 17.52
C PRO A 156 0.69 8.53 16.71
N GLY A 157 0.87 9.38 15.70
CA GLY A 157 2.04 9.38 14.81
C GLY A 157 2.01 8.34 13.67
N VAL A 158 0.91 7.58 13.51
CA VAL A 158 0.75 6.61 12.41
C VAL A 158 -0.11 7.16 11.27
N LEU A 159 0.46 7.15 10.06
CA LEU A 159 -0.23 7.49 8.82
C LEU A 159 -0.77 6.23 8.12
N HIS A 160 -2.07 6.00 8.28
CA HIS A 160 -2.76 4.85 7.72
C HIS A 160 -3.31 5.13 6.30
N VAL A 161 -3.10 4.24 5.32
CA VAL A 161 -3.54 4.47 3.92
C VAL A 161 -5.06 4.66 3.79
N ALA A 162 -5.87 4.00 4.62
CA ALA A 162 -7.32 4.21 4.66
C ALA A 162 -7.76 5.63 5.10
N HIS A 163 -6.84 6.50 5.53
CA HIS A 163 -7.11 7.92 5.80
C HIS A 163 -7.09 8.80 4.55
N MET A 164 -7.32 8.23 3.36
CA MET A 164 -7.37 8.95 2.07
C MET A 164 -8.17 10.24 2.16
N ASP A 165 -7.73 11.28 1.44
CA ASP A 165 -8.34 12.60 1.56
C ASP A 165 -9.75 12.69 0.98
N MET A 166 -10.77 12.32 1.77
CA MET A 166 -12.18 12.33 1.35
C MET A 166 -12.90 13.66 1.64
N GLN A 167 -12.19 14.78 1.70
CA GLN A 167 -12.81 16.09 1.89
C GLN A 167 -13.91 16.37 0.85
N GLY A 168 -15.00 17.00 1.31
CA GLY A 168 -16.17 17.28 0.48
C GLY A 168 -17.13 16.11 0.26
N MET A 169 -16.83 14.91 0.79
CA MET A 169 -17.75 13.76 0.71
C MET A 169 -18.92 13.91 1.69
N ARG A 170 -20.14 13.58 1.22
CA ARG A 170 -21.34 13.51 2.08
C ARG A 170 -21.20 12.38 3.10
N GLU A 171 -21.61 12.63 4.34
CA GLU A 171 -21.50 11.67 5.45
C GLU A 171 -22.15 10.30 5.16
N ALA A 172 -23.32 10.28 4.53
CA ALA A 172 -23.98 9.02 4.18
C ALA A 172 -23.15 8.17 3.21
N LYS A 173 -22.53 8.82 2.21
CA LYS A 173 -21.63 8.13 1.26
C LYS A 173 -20.36 7.67 1.98
N PHE A 174 -19.82 8.52 2.83
CA PHE A 174 -18.66 8.22 3.66
C PHE A 174 -18.89 6.94 4.48
N LYS A 175 -19.97 6.90 5.28
CA LYS A 175 -20.32 5.74 6.11
C LYS A 175 -20.54 4.48 5.29
N SER A 176 -21.21 4.61 4.13
CA SER A 176 -21.41 3.49 3.21
C SER A 176 -20.08 2.89 2.71
N LEU A 177 -19.10 3.72 2.35
CA LEU A 177 -17.77 3.24 1.94
C LEU A 177 -17.03 2.58 3.11
N TRP A 178 -17.14 3.13 4.33
CA TRP A 178 -16.46 2.59 5.50
C TRP A 178 -16.97 1.22 5.91
N TYR A 179 -18.26 1.10 6.17
CA TYR A 179 -18.84 -0.18 6.58
C TYR A 179 -18.76 -1.21 5.45
N GLY A 180 -19.03 -0.79 4.20
CA GLY A 180 -18.96 -1.68 3.05
C GLY A 180 -17.55 -2.17 2.71
N SER A 181 -16.48 -1.48 3.14
CA SER A 181 -15.11 -1.94 2.85
C SER A 181 -14.74 -3.22 3.60
N ILE A 182 -15.27 -3.42 4.81
CA ILE A 182 -15.01 -4.67 5.56
C ILE A 182 -15.74 -5.81 4.87
N ASP A 183 -17.05 -5.66 4.65
CA ASP A 183 -17.89 -6.67 4.02
C ASP A 183 -17.34 -7.06 2.63
N HIS A 184 -16.99 -6.07 1.81
CA HIS A 184 -16.44 -6.28 0.47
C HIS A 184 -15.06 -6.96 0.48
N ALA A 185 -14.19 -6.60 1.43
CA ALA A 185 -12.90 -7.26 1.57
C ALA A 185 -13.07 -8.74 1.96
N GLU A 186 -13.99 -9.06 2.88
CA GLU A 186 -14.26 -10.43 3.31
C GLU A 186 -14.94 -11.26 2.21
N GLU A 187 -15.78 -10.63 1.37
CA GLU A 187 -16.34 -11.24 0.16
C GLU A 187 -15.23 -11.67 -0.81
N ILE A 188 -14.29 -10.77 -1.14
CA ILE A 188 -13.16 -11.08 -2.03
C ILE A 188 -12.27 -12.17 -1.44
N LEU A 189 -12.05 -12.14 -0.13
CA LEU A 189 -11.24 -13.14 0.57
C LEU A 189 -11.95 -14.50 0.68
N GLY A 190 -13.28 -14.52 0.64
CA GLY A 190 -14.11 -15.69 0.96
C GLY A 190 -14.02 -16.12 2.42
N ARG A 191 -13.49 -15.25 3.30
CA ARG A 191 -13.24 -15.50 4.73
C ARG A 191 -13.05 -14.18 5.49
N PRO A 192 -13.16 -14.18 6.84
CA PRO A 192 -12.86 -13.01 7.64
C PRO A 192 -11.44 -12.48 7.43
N SER A 193 -11.26 -11.17 7.56
CA SER A 193 -9.94 -10.54 7.39
C SER A 193 -8.93 -11.01 8.46
N ASP A 194 -7.70 -11.27 8.03
CA ASP A 194 -6.61 -11.83 8.81
C ASP A 194 -5.38 -10.90 8.83
N LEU A 195 -4.30 -11.34 9.47
CA LEU A 195 -3.06 -10.55 9.50
C LEU A 195 -2.46 -10.33 8.10
N ARG A 196 -2.64 -11.28 7.17
CA ARG A 196 -2.08 -11.22 5.82
C ARG A 196 -2.71 -10.10 4.99
N SER A 197 -4.02 -9.88 5.16
CA SER A 197 -4.80 -8.90 4.41
C SER A 197 -4.85 -7.50 5.05
N LYS A 198 -4.56 -7.40 6.35
CA LYS A 198 -4.59 -6.14 7.12
C LYS A 198 -3.63 -5.08 6.60
N ALA A 199 -3.99 -3.82 6.81
CA ALA A 199 -3.22 -2.69 6.31
C ALA A 199 -1.85 -2.49 6.99
N LYS A 200 -1.60 -3.08 8.16
CA LYS A 200 -0.26 -3.04 8.79
C LYS A 200 0.75 -3.97 8.09
N THR A 201 0.28 -4.88 7.26
CA THR A 201 1.09 -5.85 6.50
C THR A 201 1.30 -5.31 5.09
N THR A 202 2.57 -5.16 4.70
CA THR A 202 2.97 -4.79 3.34
C THR A 202 2.93 -6.02 2.45
N PHE A 203 3.62 -7.10 2.82
CA PHE A 203 3.63 -8.37 2.10
C PHE A 203 3.57 -9.54 3.08
N ALA A 204 2.68 -10.51 2.82
CA ALA A 204 2.71 -11.81 3.47
C ALA A 204 3.51 -12.76 2.57
N VAL A 205 4.74 -13.08 2.94
CA VAL A 205 5.65 -13.87 2.10
C VAL A 205 5.85 -15.29 2.63
N PRO A 206 6.17 -16.27 1.78
CA PRO A 206 6.59 -17.59 2.23
C PRO A 206 7.77 -17.54 3.21
N ALA A 207 7.77 -18.43 4.21
CA ALA A 207 8.80 -18.44 5.26
C ALA A 207 10.21 -18.73 4.73
N ASP A 208 10.34 -19.49 3.64
CA ASP A 208 11.62 -19.75 2.98
C ASP A 208 12.17 -18.50 2.28
N LEU A 209 11.32 -17.70 1.62
CA LEU A 209 11.71 -16.39 1.08
C LEU A 209 12.20 -15.46 2.19
N PHE A 210 11.53 -15.44 3.34
CA PHE A 210 11.99 -14.63 4.48
C PHE A 210 13.38 -15.04 4.98
N LYS A 211 13.65 -16.35 5.14
CA LYS A 211 14.97 -16.86 5.54
C LYS A 211 16.07 -16.42 4.57
N GLU A 212 15.81 -16.42 3.26
CA GLU A 212 16.77 -15.94 2.27
C GLU A 212 17.09 -14.44 2.43
N LEU A 213 16.10 -13.62 2.81
CA LEU A 213 16.30 -12.19 3.07
C LEU A 213 17.17 -11.94 4.31
N GLU A 214 17.12 -12.82 5.31
CA GLU A 214 17.96 -12.75 6.50
C GLU A 214 19.40 -13.18 6.21
N ILE A 215 19.58 -14.26 5.45
CA ILE A 215 20.92 -14.73 5.05
C ILE A 215 21.65 -13.68 4.22
N THR A 216 20.95 -13.01 3.30
CA THR A 216 21.55 -12.00 2.42
C THR A 216 21.87 -10.68 3.16
N ALA A 217 21.46 -10.54 4.42
CA ALA A 217 21.72 -9.35 5.25
C ALA A 217 22.96 -9.47 6.14
N LEU A 218 23.58 -10.66 6.18
CA LEU A 218 24.87 -10.94 6.84
C LEU A 218 26.02 -10.82 5.85
#